data_AF-A0A8J8JD35-F1
#
_entry.id   AF-A0A8J8JD35-F1
#
_cell.length_a   1.000
_cell.length_b   1.000
_cell.length_c   1.000
_cell.angle_alpha   90.00
_cell.angle_beta   90.00
_cell.angle_gamma   90.00
#
_symmetry.space_group_name_H-M   'P 1'
#
loop_
_entity.id
_entity.type
_entity.pdbx_description
1 polymer ?
#
loop_
_entity_poly.entity_id
_entity_poly.type
_entity_poly.pdbx_seq_one_letter_code
_entity_poly.pdbx_strand_id
1 'polypeptide(L)'
;MFENIIERLLSLQAPVTRKLKIPVAGIKAFEVILTTGEEISDPAAAIELAVNEFAKYSKGDHQLVSDFKKILAREFSGLNSTKLLKKKARALKEIWEIEARTLAAKNKRNRWLSIRVTKEEYEAISKQAQEEGLDISNYIRKKLGLGYKS
;
A
#
# COMPACT_ATOMS: atom_id res chain seq x y z
N MET A 1 10.63 -0.95 1.90
CA MET A 1 10.88 -1.28 3.33
C MET A 1 9.68 -2.00 3.93
N PHE A 2 8.49 -1.41 3.82
CA PHE A 2 7.23 -1.93 4.32
C PHE A 2 6.43 -2.72 3.27
N GLU A 3 6.88 -2.75 2.02
CA GLU A 3 6.22 -3.43 0.88
C GLU A 3 5.53 -4.76 1.24
N ASN A 4 6.26 -5.76 1.76
CA ASN A 4 5.70 -7.06 2.13
C ASN A 4 4.59 -6.96 3.20
N ILE A 5 4.76 -6.07 4.18
CA ILE A 5 3.77 -5.82 5.25
C ILE A 5 2.51 -5.18 4.64
N ILE A 6 2.68 -4.20 3.74
CA ILE A 6 1.60 -3.50 3.08
C ILE A 6 0.83 -4.46 2.15
N GLU A 7 1.52 -5.26 1.35
CA GLU A 7 0.90 -6.28 0.49
C GLU A 7 0.09 -7.29 1.32
N ARG A 8 0.67 -7.76 2.43
CA ARG A 8 -0.02 -8.68 3.34
C ARG A 8 -1.27 -8.03 3.95
N LEU A 9 -1.19 -6.80 4.45
CA LEU A 9 -2.35 -6.05 4.96
C LEU A 9 -3.45 -5.89 3.89
N LEU A 10 -3.07 -5.59 2.65
CA LEU A 10 -4.02 -5.47 1.55
C LEU A 10 -4.69 -6.82 1.22
N SER A 11 -3.92 -7.91 1.24
CA SER A 11 -4.46 -9.27 1.02
C SER A 11 -5.44 -9.69 2.12
N LEU A 12 -5.16 -9.29 3.36
CA LEU A 12 -6.02 -9.52 4.51
C LEU A 12 -7.25 -8.60 4.51
N GLN A 13 -7.40 -7.71 3.53
CA GLN A 13 -8.45 -6.69 3.50
C GLN A 13 -8.48 -5.87 4.80
N ALA A 14 -7.30 -5.49 5.30
CA ALA A 14 -7.19 -4.59 6.44
C ALA A 14 -7.80 -3.22 6.09
N PRO A 15 -8.27 -2.44 7.09
CA PRO A 15 -8.83 -1.12 6.84
C PRO A 15 -7.86 -0.20 6.09
N VAL A 16 -8.37 0.49 5.06
CA VAL A 16 -7.59 1.41 4.22
C VAL A 16 -8.19 2.82 4.22
N THR A 17 -7.38 3.83 3.91
CA THR A 17 -7.87 5.20 3.69
C THR A 17 -8.80 5.25 2.48
N ARG A 18 -9.90 6.01 2.58
CA ARG A 18 -10.94 6.04 1.55
C ARG A 18 -10.43 6.44 0.16
N LYS A 19 -9.61 7.49 0.06
CA LYS A 19 -9.15 8.04 -1.23
C LYS A 19 -8.00 7.24 -1.84
N LEU A 20 -7.00 6.89 -1.05
CA LEU A 20 -5.73 6.36 -1.55
C LEU A 20 -5.54 4.87 -1.32
N LYS A 21 -6.49 4.21 -0.63
CA LYS A 21 -6.42 2.78 -0.27
C LYS A 21 -5.13 2.41 0.44
N ILE A 22 -4.60 3.32 1.26
CA ILE A 22 -3.40 3.08 2.07
C ILE A 22 -3.82 2.37 3.35
N PRO A 23 -3.21 1.23 3.74
CA PRO A 23 -3.54 0.57 4.99
C PRO A 23 -3.35 1.51 6.19
N VAL A 24 -4.41 1.62 7.00
CA VAL A 24 -4.50 2.54 8.14
C VAL A 24 -3.59 2.09 9.29
N ALA A 25 -3.26 0.80 9.36
CA ALA A 25 -2.42 0.20 10.38
C ALA A 25 -1.11 0.98 10.62
N GLY A 26 -0.32 1.21 9.57
CA GLY A 26 0.93 1.96 9.68
C GLY A 26 0.73 3.43 10.02
N ILE A 27 -0.28 4.08 9.42
CA ILE A 27 -0.62 5.48 9.72
C ILE A 27 -0.91 5.66 11.21
N LYS A 28 -1.76 4.80 11.78
CA LYS A 28 -2.15 4.84 13.19
C LYS A 28 -1.00 4.52 14.12
N ALA A 29 -0.21 3.50 13.78
CA ALA A 29 0.98 3.13 14.55
C ALA A 29 1.96 4.31 14.71
N PHE A 30 2.24 5.04 13.63
CA PHE A 30 3.11 6.21 13.70
C PHE A 30 2.43 7.42 14.36
N GLU A 31 1.13 7.63 14.12
CA GLU A 31 0.37 8.72 14.74
C GLU A 31 0.43 8.64 16.27
N VAL A 32 0.29 7.45 16.86
CA VAL A 32 0.37 7.27 18.31
C VAL A 32 1.69 7.80 18.86
N ILE A 33 2.84 7.46 18.26
CA ILE A 33 4.15 7.99 18.70
C ILE A 33 4.20 9.52 18.61
N LEU A 34 3.62 10.11 17.56
CA LEU A 34 3.65 11.55 17.34
C LEU A 34 2.77 12.32 18.32
N THR A 35 1.59 11.79 18.62
CA THR A 35 0.56 12.42 19.46
C THR A 35 0.75 12.16 20.95
N THR A 36 1.52 11.14 21.33
CA THR A 36 1.83 10.90 22.75
C THR A 36 2.48 12.14 23.35
N GLY A 37 1.87 12.66 24.42
CA GLY A 37 2.35 13.81 25.18
C GLY A 37 3.48 13.47 26.15
N GLU A 38 3.69 12.19 26.43
CA GLU A 38 4.74 11.69 27.33
C GLU A 38 6.14 11.80 26.68
N GLU A 39 7.16 12.01 27.52
CA GLU A 39 8.56 11.92 27.09
C GLU A 39 8.91 10.46 26.79
N ILE A 40 8.91 10.12 25.51
CA ILE A 40 9.43 8.83 25.03
C ILE A 40 10.93 8.98 24.84
N SER A 41 11.70 8.83 25.91
CA SER A 41 13.16 8.79 25.88
C SER A 41 13.71 7.41 25.53
N ASP A 42 12.89 6.37 25.67
CA ASP A 42 13.23 4.98 25.37
C ASP A 42 12.61 4.50 24.03
N PRO A 43 13.44 4.09 23.06
CA PRO A 43 13.00 3.42 21.84
C PRO A 43 12.08 2.23 22.06
N ALA A 44 12.29 1.43 23.12
CA ALA A 44 11.49 0.23 23.34
C ALA A 44 10.03 0.61 23.64
N ALA A 45 9.80 1.62 24.47
CA ALA A 45 8.48 2.18 24.72
C ALA A 45 7.82 2.72 23.43
N ALA A 46 8.57 3.41 22.57
CA ALA A 46 8.07 3.89 21.28
C ALA A 46 7.61 2.74 20.37
N ILE A 47 8.41 1.67 20.31
CA ILE A 47 8.13 0.48 19.51
C ILE A 47 6.89 -0.22 20.03
N GLU A 48 6.77 -0.42 21.34
CA GLU A 48 5.61 -1.07 21.94
C GLU A 48 4.32 -0.31 21.67
N LEU A 49 4.32 1.02 21.83
CA LEU A 49 3.17 1.87 21.50
C LEU A 49 2.71 1.67 20.04
N ALA A 50 3.64 1.74 19.09
CA ALA A 50 3.32 1.58 17.68
C ALA A 50 2.89 0.15 17.34
N VAL A 51 3.53 -0.88 17.91
CA VAL A 51 3.20 -2.29 17.67
C VAL A 51 1.82 -2.63 18.22
N ASN A 52 1.50 -2.16 19.42
CA ASN A 52 0.19 -2.36 20.04
C ASN A 52 -0.93 -1.72 19.21
N GLU A 53 -0.70 -0.52 18.68
CA GLU A 53 -1.66 0.12 17.79
C GLU A 53 -1.76 -0.61 16.44
N PHE A 54 -0.62 -1.01 15.86
CA PHE A 54 -0.58 -1.74 14.60
C PHE A 54 -1.33 -3.09 14.67
N ALA A 55 -1.17 -3.82 15.77
CA ALA A 55 -1.76 -5.14 15.97
C ALA A 55 -3.31 -5.12 15.94
N LYS A 56 -3.94 -4.00 16.31
CA LYS A 56 -5.40 -3.82 16.19
C LYS A 56 -5.91 -3.99 14.76
N TYR A 57 -5.05 -3.79 13.77
CA TYR A 57 -5.38 -3.82 12.35
C TYR A 57 -4.79 -5.03 11.60
N SER A 58 -4.06 -5.91 12.28
CA SER A 58 -3.39 -7.07 11.65
C SER A 58 -4.27 -8.30 11.51
N LYS A 59 -5.53 -8.26 12.00
CA LYS A 59 -6.47 -9.40 12.03
C LYS A 59 -5.89 -10.67 12.67
N GLY A 60 -5.02 -10.50 13.67
CA GLY A 60 -4.39 -11.62 14.38
C GLY A 60 -3.19 -12.25 13.65
N ASP A 61 -2.71 -11.68 12.53
CA ASP A 61 -1.49 -12.15 11.87
C ASP A 61 -0.26 -11.76 12.71
N HIS A 62 0.21 -12.69 13.54
CA HIS A 62 1.35 -12.48 14.45
C HIS A 62 2.67 -12.29 13.72
N GLN A 63 2.85 -12.93 12.56
CA GLN A 63 4.05 -12.79 11.76
C GLN A 63 4.17 -11.36 11.22
N LEU A 64 3.06 -10.82 10.72
CA LEU A 64 2.96 -9.45 10.24
C LEU A 64 3.33 -8.42 11.33
N VAL A 65 2.82 -8.62 12.54
CA VAL A 65 3.13 -7.75 13.70
C VAL A 65 4.61 -7.88 14.09
N SER A 66 5.15 -9.10 14.10
CA SER A 66 6.57 -9.34 14.37
C SER A 66 7.48 -8.65 13.35
N ASP A 67 7.15 -8.74 12.06
CA ASP A 67 7.96 -8.13 11.00
C ASP A 67 7.93 -6.61 11.09
N PHE A 68 6.77 -6.03 11.41
CA PHE A 68 6.66 -4.60 11.70
C PHE A 68 7.54 -4.20 12.90
N LYS A 69 7.48 -4.97 14.01
CA LYS A 69 8.31 -4.74 15.20
C LYS A 69 9.80 -4.74 14.87
N LYS A 70 10.27 -5.72 14.07
CA LYS A 70 11.68 -5.82 13.66
C LYS A 70 12.15 -4.59 12.88
N ILE A 71 11.31 -4.08 11.98
CA ILE A 71 11.63 -2.86 11.24
C ILE A 71 11.76 -1.69 12.22
N LEU A 72 10.79 -1.48 13.11
CA LEU A 72 10.87 -0.38 14.08
C LEU A 72 12.08 -0.48 14.99
N ALA A 73 12.41 -1.68 15.48
CA ALA A 73 13.60 -1.91 16.30
C ALA A 73 14.89 -1.50 15.59
N ARG A 74 15.03 -1.83 14.30
CA ARG A 74 16.16 -1.40 13.48
C ARG A 74 16.17 0.12 13.28
N GLU A 75 15.03 0.70 12.93
CA GLU A 75 14.93 2.12 12.57
C GLU A 75 15.05 3.08 13.76
N PHE A 76 14.68 2.64 14.96
CA PHE A 76 14.80 3.42 16.19
C PHE A 76 16.05 3.09 17.01
N SER A 77 16.85 2.11 16.57
CA SER A 77 18.11 1.76 17.22
C SER A 77 19.02 2.97 17.35
N GLY A 78 19.50 3.22 18.57
CA GLY A 78 20.41 4.33 18.88
C GLY A 78 19.76 5.72 18.98
N LEU A 79 18.43 5.83 18.87
CA LEU A 79 17.74 7.09 19.13
C LEU A 79 17.44 7.21 20.63
N ASN A 80 17.90 8.27 21.29
CA ASN A 80 17.76 8.44 22.74
C ASN A 80 17.02 9.74 23.11
N SER A 81 16.32 10.33 22.15
CA SER A 81 15.59 11.58 22.32
C SER A 81 14.20 11.48 21.72
N THR A 82 13.19 11.91 22.47
CA THR A 82 11.80 12.03 22.02
C THR A 82 11.69 12.80 20.70
N LYS A 83 12.48 13.86 20.53
CA LYS A 83 12.49 14.68 19.30
C LYS A 83 12.98 13.88 18.10
N LEU A 84 14.02 13.06 18.27
CA LEU A 84 14.57 12.21 17.22
C LEU A 84 13.62 11.06 16.88
N LEU A 85 13.04 10.42 17.90
CA LEU A 85 12.03 9.37 17.71
C LEU A 85 10.81 9.89 16.95
N LYS A 86 10.25 11.03 17.35
CA LYS A 86 9.13 11.66 16.63
C LYS A 86 9.52 12.07 15.20
N LYS A 87 10.73 12.62 14.99
CA LYS A 87 11.22 12.95 13.64
C LYS A 87 11.32 11.70 12.76
N LYS A 88 11.87 10.60 13.30
CA LYS A 88 11.99 9.33 12.59
C LYS A 88 10.61 8.72 12.32
N ALA A 89 9.69 8.76 13.27
CA ALA A 89 8.31 8.29 13.08
C ALA A 89 7.57 9.06 11.96
N ARG A 90 7.77 10.39 11.84
CA ARG A 90 7.23 11.17 10.69
C ARG A 90 7.79 10.67 9.37
N ALA A 91 9.10 10.48 9.29
CA ALA A 91 9.74 9.98 8.07
C ALA A 91 9.25 8.57 7.70
N LEU A 92 9.10 7.66 8.69
CA LEU A 92 8.57 6.32 8.44
C LEU A 92 7.11 6.34 7.99
N LYS A 93 6.29 7.26 8.53
CA LYS A 93 4.92 7.48 8.06
C LYS A 93 4.88 7.92 6.60
N GLU A 94 5.74 8.85 6.20
CA GLU A 94 5.83 9.30 4.81
C GLU A 94 6.26 8.15 3.89
N ILE A 95 7.28 7.38 4.27
CA ILE A 95 7.74 6.19 3.53
C ILE A 95 6.60 5.18 3.37
N TRP A 96 5.87 4.88 4.45
CA TRP A 96 4.72 3.99 4.42
C TRP A 96 3.67 4.44 3.40
N GLU A 97 3.32 5.73 3.40
CA GLU A 97 2.36 6.27 2.46
C GLU A 97 2.84 6.20 1.01
N ILE A 98 4.11 6.49 0.76
CA ILE A 98 4.72 6.43 -0.58
C ILE A 98 4.71 4.99 -1.11
N GLU A 99 5.16 4.03 -0.30
CA GLU A 99 5.18 2.61 -0.68
C GLU A 99 3.76 2.08 -0.92
N ALA A 100 2.81 2.41 -0.05
CA ALA A 100 1.41 2.01 -0.21
C ALA A 100 0.76 2.59 -1.48
N ARG A 101 1.03 3.87 -1.79
CA ARG A 101 0.55 4.51 -3.03
C ARG A 101 1.16 3.84 -4.27
N THR A 102 2.43 3.49 -4.21
CA THR A 102 3.16 2.85 -5.30
C THR A 102 2.59 1.46 -5.60
N LEU A 103 2.36 0.65 -4.55
CA LEU A 103 1.70 -0.65 -4.66
C LEU A 103 0.26 -0.54 -5.18
N ALA A 104 -0.51 0.42 -4.67
CA ALA A 104 -1.86 0.66 -5.14
C ALA A 104 -1.90 1.08 -6.63
N ALA A 105 -0.93 1.87 -7.09
CA ALA A 105 -0.79 2.25 -8.50
C ALA A 105 -0.43 1.05 -9.39
N LYS A 106 0.50 0.19 -8.94
CA LYS A 106 0.87 -1.06 -9.63
C LYS A 106 -0.35 -1.99 -9.77
N ASN A 107 -1.11 -2.18 -8.69
CA ASN A 107 -2.34 -2.98 -8.71
C ASN A 107 -3.45 -2.38 -9.59
N LYS A 108 -3.60 -1.04 -9.62
CA LYS A 108 -4.54 -0.39 -10.56
C LYS A 108 -4.16 -0.63 -12.02
N ARG A 109 -2.87 -0.57 -12.35
CA ARG A 109 -2.39 -0.80 -13.74
C ARG A 109 -2.59 -2.24 -14.21
N ASN A 110 -2.62 -3.20 -13.29
CA ASN A 110 -2.74 -4.63 -13.57
C ASN A 110 -4.18 -5.18 -13.44
N ARG A 111 -5.17 -4.33 -13.13
CA ARG A 111 -6.55 -4.78 -13.01
C ARG A 111 -7.17 -4.99 -14.40
N TRP A 112 -7.47 -6.25 -14.71
CA TRP A 112 -8.24 -6.62 -15.90
C TRP A 112 -9.71 -6.27 -15.68
N LEU A 113 -10.35 -5.70 -16.71
CA LEU A 113 -11.79 -5.42 -16.74
C LEU A 113 -12.45 -6.44 -17.66
N SER A 114 -13.40 -7.20 -17.14
CA SER A 114 -14.25 -8.07 -17.93
C SER A 114 -15.50 -7.29 -18.36
N ILE A 115 -15.71 -7.17 -19.66
CA ILE A 115 -16.88 -6.50 -20.24
C ILE A 115 -17.73 -7.58 -20.91
N ARG A 116 -19.05 -7.52 -20.73
CA ARG A 116 -19.98 -8.36 -21.48
C ARG A 116 -20.35 -7.64 -22.77
N VAL A 117 -20.17 -8.33 -23.89
CA VAL A 117 -20.54 -7.89 -25.24
C VAL A 117 -21.34 -8.99 -25.91
N THR A 118 -22.15 -8.66 -26.91
CA THR A 118 -22.80 -9.69 -27.72
C THR A 118 -21.77 -10.41 -28.58
N LYS A 119 -22.17 -11.56 -29.15
CA LYS A 119 -21.29 -12.34 -30.02
C LYS A 119 -20.93 -11.55 -31.28
N GLU A 120 -21.91 -10.85 -31.88
CA GLU A 120 -21.70 -10.06 -33.08
C GLU A 120 -20.73 -8.89 -32.82
N GLU A 121 -20.89 -8.20 -31.69
CA GLU A 121 -19.99 -7.11 -31.28
C GLU A 121 -18.56 -7.60 -31.07
N TYR A 122 -18.40 -8.76 -30.41
CA TYR A 122 -17.09 -9.36 -30.19
C TYR A 122 -16.40 -9.73 -31.51
N GLU A 123 -17.12 -10.39 -32.43
CA GLU A 123 -16.58 -10.81 -33.72
C GLU A 123 -16.16 -9.61 -34.57
N ALA A 124 -16.99 -8.55 -34.61
CA ALA A 124 -16.67 -7.32 -35.32
C ALA A 124 -15.39 -6.65 -34.78
N ILE A 125 -15.29 -6.50 -33.45
CA ILE A 125 -14.12 -5.89 -32.81
C ILE A 125 -12.87 -6.76 -33.00
N SER A 126 -13.00 -8.08 -32.86
CA SER A 126 -11.88 -9.02 -33.03
C SER A 126 -11.33 -8.98 -34.45
N LYS A 127 -12.20 -8.93 -35.46
CA LYS A 127 -11.78 -8.86 -36.87
C LYS A 127 -11.06 -7.55 -37.16
N GLN A 128 -11.61 -6.42 -36.72
CA GLN A 128 -10.99 -5.10 -36.92
C GLN A 128 -9.66 -4.97 -36.18
N ALA A 129 -9.55 -5.54 -34.97
CA ALA A 129 -8.28 -5.56 -34.23
C ALA A 129 -7.21 -6.36 -34.99
N GLN A 130 -7.57 -7.52 -35.54
CA GLN A 130 -6.67 -8.37 -36.30
C GLN A 130 -6.22 -7.73 -37.63
N GLU A 131 -7.13 -7.04 -38.34
CA GLU A 131 -6.81 -6.27 -39.55
C GLU A 131 -5.79 -5.16 -39.28
N GLU A 132 -5.86 -4.53 -38.09
CA GLU A 132 -4.90 -3.53 -37.64
C GLU A 132 -3.64 -4.12 -36.98
N GLY A 133 -3.52 -5.45 -36.87
CA GLY A 133 -2.39 -6.14 -36.24
C GLY A 133 -2.29 -5.91 -34.72
N LEU A 134 -3.40 -5.58 -34.07
CA LEU A 134 -3.48 -5.27 -32.65
C LEU A 134 -4.26 -6.35 -31.89
N ASP A 135 -3.93 -6.55 -30.61
CA ASP A 135 -4.85 -7.25 -29.70
C ASP A 135 -6.09 -6.39 -29.42
N ILE A 136 -7.18 -7.02 -28.98
CA ILE A 136 -8.47 -6.35 -28.71
C ILE A 136 -8.30 -5.18 -27.71
N SER A 137 -7.44 -5.31 -26.70
CA SER A 137 -7.25 -4.25 -25.70
C SER A 137 -6.52 -3.03 -26.27
N ASN A 138 -5.49 -3.26 -27.07
CA ASN A 138 -4.74 -2.19 -27.76
C ASN A 138 -5.55 -1.56 -28.88
N TYR A 139 -6.38 -2.33 -29.59
CA TYR A 139 -7.35 -1.81 -30.54
C TYR A 139 -8.36 -0.85 -29.88
N ILE A 140 -8.98 -1.26 -28.76
CA ILE A 140 -9.90 -0.41 -28.00
C ILE A 140 -9.19 0.86 -27.48
N ARG A 141 -7.96 0.74 -26.96
CA ARG A 141 -7.16 1.90 -26.52
C ARG A 141 -6.96 2.91 -27.65
N LYS A 142 -6.58 2.43 -28.84
CA LYS A 142 -6.41 3.28 -30.02
C LYS A 142 -7.70 4.01 -30.38
N LYS A 143 -8.85 3.32 -30.41
CA LYS A 143 -10.15 3.95 -30.68
C LYS A 143 -10.56 4.99 -29.64
N LEU A 144 -10.10 4.83 -28.39
CA LEU A 144 -10.31 5.79 -27.30
C LEU A 144 -9.25 6.91 -27.23
N GLY A 145 -8.28 6.95 -28.16
CA GLY A 145 -7.18 7.93 -28.13
C GLY A 145 -6.20 7.74 -26.96
N LEU A 146 -6.14 6.53 -26.38
CA LEU A 146 -5.24 6.19 -25.28
C LEU A 146 -3.95 5.56 -25.80
N GLY A 147 -2.84 5.79 -25.09
CA GLY A 147 -1.54 5.19 -25.44
C GLY A 147 -1.54 3.66 -25.39
N TYR A 148 -0.76 3.05 -26.28
CA TYR A 148 -0.53 1.61 -26.34
C TYR A 148 0.19 1.10 -25.09
N LYS A 149 -0.07 -0.16 -24.72
CA LYS A 149 0.77 -0.88 -23.74
C LYS A 149 1.63 -1.88 -24.49
N SER A 150 2.94 -1.80 -24.24
CA SER A 150 3.97 -2.78 -24.64
C SER A 150 3.80 -4.10 -23.90
#